data_AF-A0A1Y9HE68-F1
#
_entry.id   AF-A0A1Y9HE68-F1
#
_cell.length_a   1.000
_cell.length_b   1.000
_cell.length_c   1.000
_cell.angle_alpha   90.00
_cell.angle_beta   90.00
_cell.angle_gamma   90.00
#
_symmetry.space_group_name_H-M   'P 1'
#
loop_
_entity.id
_entity.type
_entity.pdbx_description
1 polymer ?
#
loop_
_entity_poly.entity_id
_entity_poly.type
_entity_poly.pdbx_seq_one_letter_code
_entity_poly.pdbx_strand_id
1 'polypeptide(L)'
;MNMSDHGIDNLIPALGNNIPTQNYLQELLSTATELEADCLERQQQRQNASTKIDAVRAQINQAIVKETELKRNRVSEQLNNYDKNQEHSKRANERFTEQFGELQRIMGITIACTPERKQVEITFNDDHKTKVKLSYNDKRITVDEMYPAHHKLDAIRTHLRETGDLVGFLSVLRKKLAFNDV
;
A
#
# COMPACT_ATOMS: atom_id res chain seq x y z
N MET A 1 -36.98 18.49 -65.26
CA MET A 1 -38.05 19.45 -64.96
C MET A 1 -39.36 18.77 -65.31
N ASN A 2 -40.16 18.44 -64.29
CA ASN A 2 -41.61 18.15 -64.26
C ASN A 2 -42.23 17.18 -65.29
N MET A 3 -43.25 16.38 -65.01
CA MET A 3 -44.00 15.93 -63.82
C MET A 3 -44.96 14.84 -64.36
N SER A 4 -45.29 13.88 -63.50
CA SER A 4 -46.60 13.22 -63.26
C SER A 4 -47.56 12.98 -64.44
N ASP A 5 -48.08 11.76 -64.61
CA ASP A 5 -49.43 11.30 -64.17
C ASP A 5 -50.09 10.72 -65.44
N HIS A 6 -50.94 9.71 -65.49
CA HIS A 6 -51.72 8.92 -64.55
C HIS A 6 -51.94 7.55 -65.21
N GLY A 7 -52.18 6.52 -64.40
CA GLY A 7 -52.64 5.23 -64.90
C GLY A 7 -53.06 4.30 -63.78
N ILE A 8 -53.85 4.84 -62.84
CA ILE A 8 -54.64 4.05 -61.89
C ILE A 8 -55.75 3.40 -62.70
N ASP A 9 -55.51 2.22 -63.26
CA ASP A 9 -56.55 1.37 -63.83
C ASP A 9 -56.11 -0.08 -63.68
N ASN A 10 -56.29 -0.60 -62.47
CA ASN A 10 -56.78 -1.96 -62.23
C ASN A 10 -57.07 -2.10 -60.73
N LEU A 11 -58.10 -1.35 -60.32
CA LEU A 11 -58.82 -1.59 -59.09
C LEU A 11 -59.44 -3.00 -59.13
N ILE A 12 -59.02 -3.80 -58.14
CA ILE A 12 -59.79 -4.88 -57.49
C ILE A 12 -59.97 -6.18 -58.31
N PRO A 13 -59.14 -7.22 -58.08
CA PRO A 13 -59.63 -8.58 -58.17
C PRO A 13 -60.32 -8.92 -56.85
N ALA A 14 -61.66 -8.95 -56.92
CA ALA A 14 -62.53 -9.75 -56.08
C ALA A 14 -62.29 -9.70 -54.55
N LEU A 15 -63.00 -8.78 -53.89
CA LEU A 15 -63.71 -9.14 -52.65
C LEU A 15 -64.81 -10.16 -53.00
N GLY A 16 -64.41 -11.32 -53.53
CA GLY A 16 -65.25 -12.50 -53.56
C GLY A 16 -65.41 -12.95 -52.12
N ASN A 17 -66.63 -13.31 -51.74
CA ASN A 17 -67.00 -13.87 -50.44
C ASN A 17 -66.13 -15.08 -50.07
N ASN A 18 -64.90 -14.86 -49.62
CA ASN A 18 -64.09 -15.85 -48.93
C ASN A 18 -64.60 -15.87 -47.49
N ILE A 19 -65.77 -16.47 -47.30
CA ILE A 19 -66.18 -16.90 -45.96
C ILE A 19 -65.09 -17.89 -45.56
N PRO A 20 -64.24 -17.56 -44.57
CA PRO A 20 -63.15 -18.43 -44.18
C PRO A 20 -63.77 -19.79 -43.80
N THR A 21 -63.24 -20.86 -44.39
CA THR A 21 -63.74 -22.21 -44.12
C THR A 21 -63.60 -22.48 -42.62
N GLN A 22 -64.55 -23.24 -42.07
CA GLN A 22 -64.56 -23.57 -40.64
C GLN A 22 -63.20 -24.11 -40.16
N ASN A 23 -62.52 -24.89 -41.00
CA ASN A 23 -61.19 -25.42 -40.74
C ASN A 23 -60.12 -24.32 -40.61
N TYR A 24 -60.16 -23.29 -41.46
CA TYR A 24 -59.21 -22.17 -41.41
C TYR A 24 -59.44 -21.27 -40.19
N LEU A 25 -60.71 -21.06 -39.81
CA LEU A 25 -61.04 -20.35 -38.56
C LEU A 25 -60.59 -21.13 -37.32
N GLN A 26 -60.71 -22.46 -37.35
CA GLN A 26 -60.29 -23.33 -36.26
C GLN A 26 -58.76 -23.36 -36.11
N GLU A 27 -58.02 -23.37 -37.22
CA GLU A 27 -56.56 -23.28 -37.24
C GLU A 27 -56.06 -21.93 -36.72
N LEU A 28 -56.69 -20.82 -37.13
CA LEU A 28 -56.38 -19.49 -36.61
C LEU A 28 -56.67 -19.36 -35.10
N LEU A 29 -57.78 -19.93 -34.63
CA LEU A 29 -58.12 -19.92 -33.21
C LEU A 29 -57.12 -20.74 -32.38
N SER A 30 -56.71 -21.91 -32.87
CA SER A 30 -55.66 -22.73 -32.24
C SER A 30 -54.33 -21.98 -32.16
N THR A 31 -53.92 -21.36 -33.27
CA THR A 31 -52.68 -20.58 -33.33
C THR A 31 -52.73 -19.37 -32.38
N ALA A 32 -53.87 -18.68 -32.30
CA ALA A 32 -54.05 -17.54 -31.41
C ALA A 32 -54.00 -17.95 -29.93
N THR A 33 -54.58 -19.09 -29.56
CA THR A 33 -54.54 -19.61 -28.18
C THR A 33 -53.15 -20.08 -27.78
N GLU A 34 -52.40 -20.71 -28.70
CA GLU A 34 -50.99 -21.05 -28.47
C GLU A 34 -50.13 -19.80 -28.28
N LEU A 35 -50.31 -18.77 -29.13
CA LEU A 35 -49.60 -17.48 -29.00
C LEU A 35 -49.94 -16.74 -27.70
N GLU A 36 -51.19 -16.79 -27.24
CA GLU A 36 -51.61 -16.19 -25.98
C GLU A 36 -50.96 -16.90 -24.79
N ALA A 37 -50.93 -18.24 -24.79
CA ALA A 37 -50.25 -19.03 -23.77
C ALA A 37 -48.75 -18.73 -23.72
N ASP A 38 -48.08 -18.69 -24.88
CA ASP A 38 -46.66 -18.33 -25.00
C ASP A 38 -46.37 -16.91 -24.48
N CYS A 39 -47.27 -15.97 -24.75
CA CYS A 39 -47.13 -14.59 -24.30
C CYS A 39 -47.25 -14.48 -22.77
N LEU A 40 -48.23 -15.16 -22.18
CA LEU A 40 -48.42 -15.22 -20.73
C LEU A 40 -47.23 -15.89 -20.04
N GLU A 41 -46.71 -16.98 -20.58
CA GLU A 41 -45.53 -17.64 -20.03
C GLU A 41 -44.31 -16.71 -20.03
N ARG A 42 -44.05 -16.02 -21.16
CA ARG A 42 -42.95 -15.06 -21.26
C ARG A 42 -43.14 -13.88 -20.30
N GLN A 43 -44.36 -13.43 -20.06
CA GLN A 43 -44.65 -12.37 -19.08
C GLN A 43 -44.34 -12.84 -17.65
N GLN A 44 -44.73 -14.06 -17.30
CA GLN A 44 -44.43 -14.66 -16.00
C GLN A 44 -42.91 -14.81 -15.79
N GLN A 45 -42.18 -15.25 -16.81
CA GLN A 45 -40.72 -15.35 -16.77
C GLN A 45 -40.05 -13.99 -16.55
N ARG A 46 -40.54 -12.92 -17.21
CA ARG A 46 -40.06 -11.55 -17.02
C ARG A 46 -40.31 -11.04 -15.59
N GLN A 47 -41.48 -11.30 -15.03
CA GLN A 47 -41.79 -10.92 -13.64
C GLN A 47 -40.86 -11.64 -12.66
N ASN A 48 -40.68 -12.96 -12.83
CA ASN A 48 -39.77 -13.75 -12.00
C ASN A 48 -38.31 -13.25 -12.09
N ALA A 49 -37.86 -12.85 -13.28
CA ALA A 49 -36.54 -12.25 -13.47
C ALA A 49 -36.41 -10.89 -12.76
N SER A 50 -37.44 -10.04 -12.84
CA SER A 50 -37.48 -8.75 -12.13
C SER A 50 -37.34 -8.94 -10.63
N THR A 51 -38.11 -9.85 -10.03
CA THR A 51 -38.04 -10.14 -8.59
C THR A 51 -36.66 -10.62 -8.15
N LYS A 52 -35.98 -11.45 -8.98
CA LYS A 52 -34.61 -11.89 -8.70
C LYS A 52 -33.61 -10.74 -8.76
N ILE A 53 -33.74 -9.83 -9.72
CA ILE A 53 -32.88 -8.65 -9.83
C ILE A 53 -33.07 -7.72 -8.64
N ASP A 54 -34.31 -7.50 -8.19
CA ASP A 54 -34.59 -6.69 -7.01
C ASP A 54 -34.01 -7.29 -5.73
N ALA A 55 -34.09 -8.62 -5.58
CA ALA A 55 -33.46 -9.32 -4.47
C ALA A 55 -31.93 -9.18 -4.47
N VAL A 56 -31.28 -9.30 -5.63
CA VAL A 56 -29.83 -9.10 -5.78
C VAL A 56 -29.45 -7.65 -5.47
N ARG A 57 -30.22 -6.68 -5.96
CA ARG A 57 -30.00 -5.25 -5.66
C ARG A 57 -30.09 -4.97 -4.16
N ALA A 58 -31.05 -5.57 -3.45
CA ALA A 58 -31.17 -5.44 -2.01
C ALA A 58 -29.95 -6.02 -1.27
N GLN A 59 -29.45 -7.18 -1.69
CA GLN A 59 -28.25 -7.80 -1.11
C GLN A 59 -26.99 -6.96 -1.35
N ILE A 60 -26.83 -6.39 -2.55
CA ILE A 60 -25.72 -5.48 -2.87
C ILE A 60 -25.77 -4.24 -1.96
N ASN A 61 -26.96 -3.65 -1.78
CA ASN A 61 -27.10 -2.47 -0.90
C ASN A 61 -26.75 -2.81 0.56
N GLN A 62 -27.16 -3.98 1.07
CA GLN A 62 -26.77 -4.43 2.41
C GLN A 62 -25.26 -4.65 2.53
N ALA A 63 -24.62 -5.22 1.51
CA ALA A 63 -23.17 -5.40 1.48
C ALA A 63 -22.42 -4.07 1.50
N ILE A 64 -22.90 -3.08 0.74
CA ILE A 64 -22.33 -1.72 0.73
C ILE A 64 -22.40 -1.10 2.13
N VAL A 65 -23.57 -1.12 2.78
CA VAL A 65 -23.75 -0.54 4.13
C VAL A 65 -22.81 -1.21 5.15
N LYS A 66 -22.71 -2.54 5.09
CA LYS A 66 -21.81 -3.30 5.97
C LYS A 66 -20.33 -2.93 5.74
N GLU A 67 -19.94 -2.70 4.49
CA GLU A 67 -18.57 -2.28 4.15
C GLU A 67 -18.27 -0.87 4.67
N THR A 68 -19.23 0.08 4.56
CA THR A 68 -19.06 1.44 5.10
C THR A 68 -18.96 1.46 6.62
N GLU A 69 -19.75 0.64 7.33
CA GLU A 69 -19.65 0.50 8.78
C GLU A 69 -18.30 -0.09 9.21
N LEU A 70 -17.82 -1.14 8.53
CA LEU A 70 -16.49 -1.70 8.79
C LEU A 70 -15.36 -0.71 8.54
N LYS A 71 -15.46 0.11 7.47
CA LYS A 71 -14.48 1.18 7.20
C LYS A 71 -14.49 2.25 8.30
N ARG A 72 -15.67 2.67 8.76
CA ARG A 72 -15.80 3.65 9.85
C ARG A 72 -15.16 3.15 11.14
N ASN A 73 -15.39 1.90 11.51
CA ASN A 73 -14.84 1.32 12.75
C ASN A 73 -13.31 1.18 12.68
N ARG A 74 -12.75 0.78 11.53
CA ARG A 74 -11.29 0.69 11.34
C ARG A 74 -10.59 2.05 11.47
N VAL A 75 -11.20 3.13 10.99
CA VAL A 75 -10.63 4.49 11.10
C VAL A 75 -10.56 4.94 12.57
N SER A 76 -11.58 4.63 13.37
CA SER A 76 -11.60 4.95 14.80
C SER A 76 -10.56 4.16 15.62
N GLU A 77 -10.32 2.89 15.28
CA GLU A 77 -9.27 2.08 15.92
C GLU A 77 -7.86 2.53 15.53
N GLN A 78 -7.65 2.97 14.27
CA GLN A 78 -6.36 3.48 13.81
C GLN A 78 -5.95 4.80 14.49
N LEU A 79 -6.90 5.71 14.73
CA LEU A 79 -6.66 6.96 15.45
C LEU A 79 -6.28 6.71 16.92
N ASN A 80 -6.97 5.79 17.60
CA ASN A 80 -6.67 5.42 18.99
C ASN A 80 -5.33 4.70 19.17
N ASN A 81 -4.88 3.94 18.16
CA ASN A 81 -3.59 3.25 18.19
C ASN A 81 -2.40 4.17 17.88
N TYR A 82 -2.62 5.25 17.12
CA TYR A 82 -1.59 6.23 16.81
C TYR A 82 -1.14 6.99 18.07
N ASP A 83 -2.10 7.40 18.91
CA ASP A 83 -1.86 8.17 20.13
C ASP A 83 -1.08 7.33 21.18
N LYS A 84 -1.48 6.06 21.37
CA LYS A 84 -0.78 5.14 22.29
C LYS A 84 0.64 4.77 21.82
N ASN A 85 0.85 4.59 20.51
CA ASN A 85 2.18 4.31 19.98
C ASN A 85 3.14 5.50 20.14
N GLN A 86 2.64 6.72 20.11
CA GLN A 86 3.46 7.91 20.30
C GLN A 86 3.98 8.03 21.74
N GLU A 87 3.16 7.70 22.74
CA GLU A 87 3.56 7.72 24.15
C GLU A 87 4.54 6.57 24.50
N HIS A 88 4.32 5.37 23.95
CA HIS A 88 5.26 4.25 24.09
C HIS A 88 6.60 4.54 23.41
N SER A 89 6.60 5.15 22.22
CA SER A 89 7.82 5.55 21.53
C SER A 89 8.60 6.61 22.30
N LYS A 90 7.91 7.56 22.95
CA LYS A 90 8.55 8.60 23.76
C LYS A 90 9.27 8.02 24.98
N ARG A 91 8.59 7.17 25.76
CA ARG A 91 9.19 6.51 26.94
C ARG A 91 10.32 5.55 26.57
N ALA A 92 10.22 4.87 25.42
CA ALA A 92 11.29 4.00 24.92
C ALA A 92 12.53 4.81 24.50
N ASN A 93 12.34 5.96 23.86
CA ASN A 93 13.44 6.84 23.46
C ASN A 93 14.13 7.51 24.65
N GLU A 94 13.37 7.92 25.67
CA GLU A 94 13.92 8.45 26.93
C GLU A 94 14.81 7.40 27.62
N ARG A 95 14.31 6.16 27.80
CA ARG A 95 15.10 5.06 28.37
C ARG A 95 16.35 4.72 27.56
N PHE A 96 16.24 4.70 26.22
CA PHE A 96 17.39 4.45 25.36
C PHE A 96 18.45 5.55 25.53
N THR A 97 18.03 6.82 25.58
CA THR A 97 18.95 7.96 25.73
C THR A 97 19.67 7.91 27.07
N GLU A 98 18.96 7.56 28.16
CA GLU A 98 19.55 7.36 29.48
C GLU A 98 20.56 6.21 29.49
N GLN A 99 20.17 5.03 29.02
CA GLN A 99 21.05 3.86 28.96
C GLN A 99 22.28 4.09 28.08
N PHE A 100 22.10 4.77 26.94
CA PHE A 100 23.19 5.12 26.05
C PHE A 100 24.16 6.12 26.68
N GLY A 101 23.63 7.13 27.39
CA GLY A 101 24.44 8.10 28.14
C GLY A 101 25.22 7.46 29.29
N GLU A 102 24.62 6.51 30.01
CA GLU A 102 25.31 5.73 31.04
C GLU A 102 26.42 4.86 30.44
N LEU A 103 26.15 4.18 29.32
CA LEU A 103 27.13 3.37 28.62
C LEU A 103 28.32 4.22 28.12
N GLN A 104 28.05 5.40 27.56
CA GLN A 104 29.06 6.38 27.17
C GLN A 104 29.94 6.78 28.37
N ARG A 105 29.32 7.06 29.52
CA ARG A 105 30.03 7.40 30.76
C ARG A 105 30.92 6.26 31.26
N ILE A 106 30.42 5.03 31.29
CA ILE A 106 31.18 3.83 31.70
C ILE A 106 32.36 3.58 30.75
N MET A 107 32.13 3.73 29.46
CA MET A 107 33.17 3.57 28.45
C MET A 107 34.14 4.75 28.42
N GLY A 108 33.85 5.87 29.09
CA GLY A 108 34.68 7.07 29.02
C GLY A 108 34.79 7.60 27.59
N ILE A 109 33.74 7.46 26.78
CA ILE A 109 33.68 7.99 25.42
C ILE A 109 32.35 8.69 25.17
N THR A 110 32.37 9.72 24.34
CA THR A 110 31.18 10.39 23.81
C THR A 110 31.06 10.08 22.33
N ILE A 111 29.88 9.64 21.89
CA ILE A 111 29.60 9.30 20.49
C ILE A 111 28.61 10.34 19.95
N ALA A 112 29.03 11.07 18.92
CA ALA A 112 28.20 12.00 18.19
C ALA A 112 27.95 11.48 16.77
N CYS A 113 26.70 11.24 16.42
CA CYS A 113 26.31 10.77 15.09
C CYS A 113 25.80 11.94 14.24
N THR A 114 26.23 12.02 12.99
CA THR A 114 25.71 12.95 11.98
C THR A 114 25.16 12.12 10.81
N PRO A 115 23.89 11.67 10.89
CA PRO A 115 23.30 10.75 9.91
C PRO A 115 23.29 11.31 8.49
N GLU A 116 23.06 12.61 8.33
CA GLU A 116 22.98 13.30 7.03
C GLU A 116 24.28 13.19 6.24
N ARG A 117 25.40 13.06 6.95
CA ARG A 117 26.75 12.91 6.38
C ARG A 117 27.27 11.48 6.45
N LYS A 118 26.48 10.54 6.98
CA LYS A 118 26.91 9.17 7.34
C LYS A 118 28.23 9.18 8.12
N GLN A 119 28.31 10.04 9.14
CA GLN A 119 29.50 10.23 9.96
C GLN A 119 29.23 9.96 11.45
N VAL A 120 30.25 9.47 12.14
CA VAL A 120 30.27 9.28 13.59
C VAL A 120 31.58 9.86 14.12
N GLU A 121 31.51 10.69 15.14
CA GLU A 121 32.66 11.17 15.89
C GLU A 121 32.66 10.51 17.28
N ILE A 122 33.77 9.88 17.63
CA ILE A 122 34.00 9.29 18.95
C ILE A 122 35.06 10.15 19.65
N THR A 123 34.68 10.77 20.76
CA THR A 123 35.58 11.52 21.64
C THR A 123 35.89 10.69 22.87
N PHE A 124 37.17 10.46 23.13
CA PHE A 124 37.63 9.82 24.36
C PHE A 124 37.72 10.85 25.46
N ASN A 125 37.27 10.48 26.66
CA ASN A 125 37.35 11.32 27.84
C ASN A 125 38.73 11.16 28.51
N ASP A 126 39.77 11.47 27.73
CA ASP A 126 41.17 11.49 28.14
C ASP A 126 41.69 12.94 28.24
N ASP A 127 42.90 13.12 28.78
CA ASP A 127 43.50 14.44 28.96
C ASP A 127 43.80 15.16 27.63
N HIS A 128 43.94 14.38 26.55
CA HIS A 128 44.24 14.88 25.21
C HIS A 128 43.00 15.17 24.37
N LYS A 129 41.80 14.90 24.90
CA LYS A 129 40.51 14.97 24.19
C LYS A 129 40.59 14.28 22.83
N THR A 130 41.06 13.04 22.81
CA THR A 130 41.26 12.30 21.57
C THR A 130 39.94 12.14 20.83
N LYS A 131 39.92 12.48 19.54
CA LYS A 131 38.74 12.35 18.68
C LYS A 131 39.05 11.46 17.50
N VAL A 132 38.12 10.59 17.15
CA VAL A 132 38.17 9.78 15.94
C VAL A 132 36.90 10.03 15.16
N LYS A 133 37.06 10.51 13.93
CA LYS A 133 35.97 10.72 12.99
C LYS A 133 35.91 9.56 12.02
N LEU A 134 34.75 8.94 11.93
CA LEU A 134 34.46 7.77 11.12
C LEU A 134 33.40 8.13 10.09
N SER A 135 33.63 7.79 8.84
CA SER A 135 32.58 7.73 7.82
C SER A 135 32.13 6.29 7.66
N TYR A 136 30.83 6.10 7.41
CA TYR A 136 30.28 4.79 7.11
C TYR A 136 29.45 4.82 5.82
N ASN A 137 29.46 3.70 5.11
CA ASN A 137 28.55 3.43 4.02
C ASN A 137 27.97 2.04 4.19
N ASP A 138 27.10 1.64 3.26
CA ASP A 138 26.33 0.40 3.36
C ASP A 138 27.21 -0.87 3.37
N LYS A 139 28.53 -0.74 3.14
CA LYS A 139 29.48 -1.86 3.07
C LYS A 139 30.62 -1.76 4.07
N ARG A 140 31.03 -0.56 4.52
CA ARG A 140 32.30 -0.34 5.24
C ARG A 140 32.26 0.88 6.17
N ILE A 141 33.12 0.83 7.19
CA ILE A 141 33.46 1.94 8.07
C ILE A 141 34.91 2.35 7.77
N THR A 142 35.16 3.65 7.67
CA THR A 142 36.48 4.22 7.40
C THR A 142 36.83 5.32 8.38
N VAL A 143 38.09 5.37 8.81
CA VAL A 143 38.60 6.49 9.61
C VAL A 143 38.88 7.68 8.70
N ASP A 144 38.18 8.78 8.92
CA ASP A 144 38.37 10.04 8.19
C ASP A 144 39.54 10.79 8.81
N GLU A 145 39.39 11.18 10.08
CA GLU A 145 40.29 12.07 10.80
C GLU A 145 40.51 11.56 12.23
N MET A 146 41.67 11.87 12.79
CA MET A 146 41.97 11.60 14.20
C MET A 146 42.69 12.82 14.78
N TYR A 147 42.27 13.21 15.99
CA TYR A 147 42.90 14.27 16.76
C TYR A 147 43.33 13.72 18.12
N PRO A 148 44.55 13.97 18.60
CA PRO A 148 45.68 14.52 17.85
C PRO A 148 46.03 13.65 16.62
N ALA A 149 46.68 14.26 15.62
CA ALA A 149 47.01 13.57 14.37
C ALA A 149 47.92 12.35 14.62
N HIS A 150 47.49 11.18 14.18
CA HIS A 150 48.26 9.95 14.35
C HIS A 150 49.14 9.67 13.13
N HIS A 151 50.46 9.56 13.31
CA HIS A 151 51.45 9.36 12.24
C HIS A 151 51.22 8.11 11.35
N LYS A 152 50.48 7.11 11.85
CA LYS A 152 50.09 5.88 11.10
C LYS A 152 48.60 5.84 10.70
N LEU A 153 47.94 6.99 10.51
CA LEU A 153 46.51 7.04 10.22
C LEU A 153 46.12 6.20 8.99
N ASP A 154 46.92 6.21 7.92
CA ASP A 154 46.63 5.44 6.71
C ASP A 154 46.73 3.92 6.93
N ALA A 155 47.68 3.47 7.75
CA ALA A 155 47.79 2.06 8.11
C ALA A 155 46.59 1.61 8.96
N ILE A 156 46.16 2.45 9.91
CA ILE A 156 44.95 2.23 10.72
C ILE A 156 43.70 2.15 9.84
N ARG A 157 43.56 3.10 8.91
CA ARG A 157 42.45 3.17 7.95
C ARG A 157 42.39 1.91 7.08
N THR A 158 43.54 1.44 6.61
CA THR A 158 43.65 0.23 5.79
C THR A 158 43.27 -1.01 6.60
N HIS A 159 43.81 -1.15 7.81
CA HIS A 159 43.51 -2.26 8.70
C HIS A 159 42.02 -2.34 9.07
N LEU A 160 41.39 -1.22 9.44
CA LEU A 160 39.96 -1.17 9.76
C LEU A 160 39.10 -1.52 8.53
N ARG A 161 39.52 -1.10 7.33
CA ARG A 161 38.83 -1.42 6.07
C ARG A 161 38.90 -2.90 5.72
N GLU A 162 40.00 -3.57 6.04
CA GLU A 162 40.23 -4.99 5.75
C GLU A 162 39.58 -5.91 6.79
N THR A 163 39.70 -5.56 8.07
CA THR A 163 39.21 -6.40 9.17
C THR A 163 37.75 -6.14 9.52
N GLY A 164 37.27 -4.91 9.34
CA GLY A 164 35.98 -4.47 9.86
C GLY A 164 35.89 -4.45 11.40
N ASP A 165 37.00 -4.67 12.10
CA ASP A 165 37.03 -4.80 13.56
C ASP A 165 37.08 -3.42 14.25
N LEU A 166 35.92 -2.78 14.33
CA LEU A 166 35.78 -1.49 15.02
C LEU A 166 36.03 -1.61 16.53
N VAL A 167 35.60 -2.69 17.15
CA VAL A 167 35.70 -2.88 18.61
C VAL A 167 37.16 -3.09 19.01
N GLY A 168 37.89 -3.93 18.28
CA GLY A 168 39.33 -4.13 18.48
C GLY A 168 40.11 -2.85 18.22
N PHE A 169 39.78 -2.10 17.16
CA PHE A 169 40.36 -0.79 16.89
C PHE A 169 40.19 0.18 18.06
N LEU A 170 38.97 0.37 18.56
CA LEU A 170 38.69 1.28 19.69
C LEU A 170 39.37 0.81 20.97
N SER A 171 39.46 -0.50 21.19
CA SER A 171 40.13 -1.10 22.34
C SER A 171 41.65 -0.84 22.32
N VAL A 172 42.30 -1.01 21.16
CA VAL A 172 43.74 -0.72 20.98
C VAL A 172 44.01 0.77 21.12
N LEU A 173 43.13 1.61 20.57
CA LEU A 173 43.26 3.06 20.67
C LEU A 173 43.19 3.50 22.13
N ARG A 174 42.17 3.05 22.86
CA ARG A 174 42.00 3.34 24.30
C ARG A 174 43.20 2.84 25.12
N LYS A 175 43.72 1.65 24.82
CA LYS A 175 44.91 1.11 25.48
C LYS A 175 46.12 2.04 25.26
N LYS A 176 46.39 2.44 24.01
CA LYS A 176 47.50 3.36 23.74
C LYS A 176 47.34 4.72 24.44
N LEU A 177 46.10 5.21 24.56
CA LEU A 177 45.80 6.46 25.25
C LEU A 177 45.98 6.36 26.77
N ALA A 178 45.61 5.22 27.37
CA ALA A 178 45.73 5.01 28.81
C ALA A 178 47.16 4.64 29.27
N PHE A 179 48.01 4.14 28.39
CA PHE A 179 49.35 3.59 28.73
C PHE A 179 50.52 4.38 28.13
N ASN A 180 50.29 5.53 27.49
CA ASN A 180 51.36 6.38 26.93
C ASN A 180 52.01 7.35 27.95
N ASP A 181 51.86 7.08 29.25
CA ASP A 181 52.58 7.77 30.33
C ASP A 181 53.92 7.08 30.72
N VAL A 182 54.51 6.27 29.82
CA VAL A 182 55.87 5.70 29.98
C VAL A 182 56.65 5.71 28.69
#